data_AF-X0VWK5-F1
#
_entry.id   AF-X0VWK5-F1
#
_cell.length_a   1.000
_cell.length_b   1.000
_cell.length_c   1.000
_cell.angle_alpha   90.00
_cell.angle_beta   90.00
_cell.angle_gamma   90.00
#
_symmetry.space_group_name_H-M   'P 1'
#
loop_
_entity.id
_entity.type
_entity.pdbx_description
1 polymer ?
#
loop_
_entity_poly.entity_id
_entity_poly.type
_entity_poly.pdbx_seq_one_letter_code
_entity_poly.pdbx_strand_id
1 'polypeptide(L)'
;MKNTQQAFTHGLLLALGLALLGYFISNAIVKIKELDRTVTVKGLAEREVPANIAIWPIRFNLAENNLNTLYSSIQNNTTEVINFLKDNGFKNEEISTSPPAIVDRQAEGYYDASRYKYRYTTDVVITVYTKNVNNVRETMDKLVDLGKKGIVF
;
A
#
# COMPACT_ATOMS: atom_id res chain seq x y z
N MET A 1 76.72 -59.12 -5.34
CA MET A 1 75.41 -59.33 -6.02
C MET A 1 74.19 -59.35 -5.08
N LYS A 2 74.32 -59.66 -3.77
CA LYS A 2 73.15 -59.66 -2.85
C LYS A 2 72.57 -58.26 -2.54
N ASN A 3 73.42 -57.23 -2.46
CA ASN A 3 72.98 -55.88 -2.08
C ASN A 3 72.17 -55.17 -3.19
N THR A 4 72.43 -55.46 -4.46
CA THR A 4 71.69 -54.88 -5.59
C THR A 4 70.28 -55.45 -5.73
N GLN A 5 70.08 -56.72 -5.38
CA GLN A 5 68.74 -57.33 -5.33
C GLN A 5 67.88 -56.75 -4.21
N GLN A 6 68.48 -56.52 -3.03
CA GLN A 6 67.79 -55.86 -1.92
C GLN A 6 67.44 -54.40 -2.27
N ALA A 7 68.34 -53.64 -2.87
CA ALA A 7 68.02 -52.27 -3.29
C ALA A 7 66.87 -52.22 -4.30
N PHE A 8 66.79 -53.19 -5.22
CA PHE A 8 65.71 -53.29 -6.20
C PHE A 8 64.34 -53.61 -5.56
N THR A 9 64.29 -54.54 -4.60
CA THR A 9 63.04 -54.89 -3.91
C THR A 9 62.48 -53.73 -3.08
N HIS A 10 63.36 -53.00 -2.38
CA HIS A 10 62.95 -51.81 -1.62
C HIS A 10 62.51 -50.68 -2.55
N GLY A 11 63.19 -50.48 -3.68
CA GLY A 11 62.80 -49.51 -4.70
C GLY A 11 61.44 -49.81 -5.32
N LEU A 12 61.14 -51.08 -5.60
CA LEU A 12 59.85 -51.50 -6.14
C LEU A 12 58.70 -51.29 -5.13
N LEU A 13 58.91 -51.65 -3.86
CA LEU A 13 57.93 -51.41 -2.80
C LEU A 13 57.65 -49.91 -2.59
N LEU A 14 58.70 -49.08 -2.65
CA LEU A 14 58.57 -47.63 -2.52
C LEU A 14 57.82 -47.03 -3.72
N ALA A 15 58.13 -47.46 -4.94
CA ALA A 15 57.43 -47.04 -6.14
C ALA A 15 55.94 -47.44 -6.11
N LEU A 16 55.63 -48.66 -5.64
CA LEU A 16 54.26 -49.14 -5.50
C LEU A 16 53.49 -48.36 -4.43
N GLY A 17 54.14 -48.04 -3.31
CA GLY A 17 53.57 -47.21 -2.25
C GLY A 17 53.25 -45.79 -2.71
N LEU A 18 54.16 -45.17 -3.48
CA LEU A 18 53.93 -43.85 -4.08
C LEU A 18 52.79 -43.87 -5.11
N ALA A 19 52.70 -44.92 -5.93
CA ALA A 19 51.63 -45.08 -6.91
C ALA A 19 50.25 -45.22 -6.23
N LEU A 20 50.15 -46.04 -5.19
CA LEU A 20 48.91 -46.21 -4.40
C LEU A 20 48.52 -44.90 -3.71
N LEU A 21 49.48 -44.19 -3.12
CA LEU A 21 49.24 -42.90 -2.47
C LEU A 21 48.71 -41.86 -3.47
N GLY A 22 49.30 -41.77 -4.67
CA GLY A 22 48.83 -40.88 -5.73
C GLY A 22 47.39 -41.20 -6.16
N TYR A 23 47.05 -42.50 -6.26
CA TYR A 23 45.69 -42.94 -6.58
C TYR A 23 44.67 -42.54 -5.50
N PHE A 24 44.99 -42.73 -4.22
CA PHE A 24 44.09 -42.34 -3.12
C PHE A 24 43.88 -40.84 -3.04
N ILE A 25 44.94 -40.04 -3.22
CA ILE A 25 44.83 -38.56 -3.21
C ILE A 25 43.96 -38.07 -4.37
N SER A 26 44.17 -38.59 -5.58
CA SER A 26 43.38 -38.21 -6.75
C SER A 26 41.88 -38.49 -6.53
N ASN A 27 41.54 -39.69 -6.05
CA ASN A 27 40.17 -40.06 -5.76
C ASN A 27 39.55 -39.24 -4.62
N ALA A 28 40.33 -38.91 -3.58
CA ALA A 28 39.86 -38.08 -2.48
C ALA A 28 39.49 -36.67 -2.95
N ILE A 29 40.31 -36.06 -3.81
CA ILE A 29 40.05 -34.72 -4.36
C ILE A 29 38.76 -34.71 -5.20
N VAL A 30 38.57 -35.71 -6.07
CA VAL A 30 37.35 -35.83 -6.88
C VAL A 30 36.12 -35.97 -5.99
N LYS A 31 36.18 -36.84 -4.98
CA LYS A 31 35.07 -37.10 -4.07
C LYS A 31 34.70 -35.89 -3.21
N ILE A 32 35.70 -35.10 -2.77
CA ILE A 32 35.46 -33.84 -2.05
C ILE A 32 34.74 -32.83 -2.95
N LYS A 33 35.14 -32.72 -4.22
CA LYS A 33 34.51 -31.79 -5.16
C LYS A 33 33.08 -32.19 -5.55
N GLU A 34 32.77 -33.49 -5.56
CA GLU A 34 31.42 -33.98 -5.81
C GLU A 34 30.43 -33.70 -4.67
N LEU A 35 30.92 -33.44 -3.45
CA LEU A 35 30.10 -33.14 -2.28
C LEU A 35 29.54 -31.70 -2.29
N ASP A 36 30.08 -30.79 -3.10
CA ASP A 36 29.65 -29.38 -3.19
C ASP A 36 28.37 -29.14 -4.03
N ARG A 37 27.45 -30.12 -4.05
CA ARG A 37 26.17 -30.00 -4.75
C ARG A 37 25.17 -29.25 -3.88
N THR A 38 25.05 -27.94 -4.09
CA THR A 38 24.00 -27.12 -3.46
C THR A 38 22.95 -26.71 -4.49
N VAL A 39 21.68 -26.83 -4.13
CA VAL A 39 20.56 -26.28 -4.91
C VAL A 39 20.02 -25.07 -4.17
N THR A 40 20.10 -23.90 -4.81
CA THR A 40 19.49 -22.68 -4.29
C THR A 40 18.13 -22.48 -4.95
N VAL A 41 17.06 -22.61 -4.16
CA VAL A 41 15.70 -22.30 -4.61
C VAL A 41 15.26 -20.95 -4.07
N LYS A 42 14.48 -20.21 -4.86
CA LYS A 42 13.76 -19.04 -4.41
C LYS A 42 12.30 -19.41 -4.26
N GLY A 43 11.77 -19.36 -3.04
CA GLY A 43 10.33 -19.44 -2.81
C GLY A 43 9.72 -18.06 -3.02
N LEU A 44 8.68 -17.97 -3.86
CA LEU A 44 7.82 -16.80 -3.97
C LEU A 44 6.42 -17.23 -3.53
N ALA A 45 5.83 -16.47 -2.61
CA ALA A 45 4.45 -16.65 -2.20
C ALA A 45 3.75 -15.30 -2.31
N GLU A 46 2.86 -15.18 -3.29
CA GLU A 46 2.02 -14.00 -3.51
C GLU A 46 0.55 -14.41 -3.47
N ARG A 47 -0.30 -13.50 -2.98
CA ARG A 47 -1.73 -13.68 -2.95
C ARG A 47 -2.43 -12.33 -3.02
N GLU A 48 -3.36 -12.21 -3.94
CA GLU A 48 -4.30 -11.09 -3.97
C GLU A 48 -5.34 -11.24 -2.86
N VAL A 49 -5.53 -10.20 -2.06
CA VAL A 49 -6.54 -10.17 -0.99
C VAL A 49 -7.45 -8.96 -1.19
N PRO A 50 -8.78 -9.14 -1.09
CA PRO A 50 -9.70 -8.01 -1.20
C PRO A 50 -9.56 -7.10 0.01
N ALA A 51 -9.75 -5.80 -0.21
CA ALA A 51 -9.81 -4.83 0.88
C ALA A 51 -11.01 -5.12 1.79
N ASN A 52 -10.81 -4.98 3.09
CA ASN A 52 -11.80 -5.25 4.12
C ASN A 52 -12.41 -3.97 4.73
N ILE A 53 -11.82 -2.81 4.44
CA ILE A 53 -12.21 -1.50 4.94
C ILE A 53 -12.09 -0.50 3.79
N ALA A 54 -13.08 0.37 3.67
CA ALA A 54 -13.04 1.55 2.82
C ALA A 54 -13.15 2.81 3.68
N ILE A 55 -12.30 3.79 3.37
CA ILE A 55 -12.33 5.13 3.94
C ILE A 55 -12.60 6.07 2.79
N TRP A 56 -13.75 6.72 2.80
CA TRP A 56 -14.18 7.58 1.72
C TRP A 56 -14.52 9.00 2.23
N PRO A 57 -13.63 9.98 2.00
CA PRO A 57 -13.91 11.37 2.30
C PRO A 57 -14.67 12.04 1.14
N ILE A 58 -15.87 12.50 1.43
CA ILE A 58 -16.70 13.32 0.54
C ILE A 58 -16.52 14.77 0.98
N ARG A 59 -15.97 15.58 0.08
CA ARG A 59 -15.75 17.00 0.33
C ARG A 59 -16.72 17.81 -0.51
N PHE A 60 -17.18 18.94 0.03
CA PHE A 60 -17.91 19.92 -0.75
C PHE A 60 -17.64 21.31 -0.21
N ASN A 61 -17.64 22.28 -1.12
CA ASN A 61 -17.27 23.65 -0.80
C ASN A 61 -18.45 24.59 -1.00
N LEU A 62 -18.61 25.52 -0.07
CA LEU A 62 -19.65 26.54 -0.11
C LEU A 62 -19.03 27.91 0.06
N ALA A 63 -19.62 28.90 -0.61
CA ALA A 63 -19.20 30.28 -0.55
C ALA A 63 -20.43 31.18 -0.42
N GLU A 64 -20.44 32.06 0.58
CA GLU A 64 -21.53 33.00 0.80
C GLU A 64 -21.06 34.32 1.41
N ASN A 65 -21.87 35.37 1.28
CA ASN A 65 -21.60 36.69 1.86
C ASN A 65 -22.12 36.83 3.29
N ASN A 66 -23.10 36.02 3.70
CA ASN A 66 -23.67 36.04 5.03
C ASN A 66 -23.36 34.74 5.78
N LEU A 67 -22.89 34.87 7.02
CA LEU A 67 -22.48 33.72 7.82
C LEU A 67 -23.68 32.83 8.21
N ASN A 68 -24.84 33.41 8.50
CA ASN A 68 -26.04 32.64 8.85
C ASN A 68 -26.56 31.84 7.65
N THR A 69 -26.58 32.44 6.45
CA THR A 69 -26.99 31.71 5.23
C THR A 69 -26.01 30.60 4.89
N LEU A 70 -24.71 30.82 5.13
CA LEU A 70 -23.68 29.79 4.99
C LEU A 70 -23.93 28.63 5.94
N TYR A 71 -24.17 28.87 7.24
CA TYR A 71 -24.46 27.81 8.21
C TYR A 71 -25.72 27.00 7.85
N SER A 72 -26.81 27.66 7.45
CA SER A 72 -28.02 26.97 7.01
C SER A 72 -27.76 26.12 5.75
N SER A 73 -26.96 26.62 4.81
CA SER A 73 -26.61 25.90 3.58
C SER A 73 -25.72 24.68 3.87
N ILE A 74 -24.73 24.83 4.77
CA ILE A 74 -23.89 23.72 5.25
C ILE A 74 -24.77 22.63 5.86
N GLN A 75 -25.70 23.01 6.75
CA GLN A 75 -26.57 22.04 7.42
C GLN A 75 -27.50 21.33 6.44
N ASN A 76 -28.09 22.05 5.49
CA ASN A 76 -28.96 21.49 4.47
C ASN A 76 -28.20 20.50 3.58
N ASN A 77 -27.04 20.91 3.05
CA ASN A 77 -26.23 20.06 2.17
C ASN A 77 -25.69 18.83 2.91
N THR A 78 -25.24 19.01 4.15
CA THR A 78 -24.80 17.89 5.01
C THR A 78 -25.92 16.88 5.21
N THR A 79 -27.14 17.35 5.47
CA THR A 79 -28.32 16.48 5.65
C THR A 79 -28.66 15.73 4.36
N GLU A 80 -28.62 16.40 3.21
CA GLU A 80 -28.83 15.78 1.91
C GLU A 80 -27.79 14.71 1.58
N VAL A 81 -26.49 14.97 1.86
CA VAL A 81 -25.43 13.97 1.66
C VAL A 81 -25.61 12.78 2.60
N ILE A 82 -25.92 13.01 3.88
CA ILE A 82 -26.17 11.92 4.84
C ILE A 82 -27.37 11.08 4.42
N ASN A 83 -28.46 11.71 3.96
CA ASN A 83 -29.64 11.00 3.50
C ASN A 83 -29.32 10.16 2.25
N PHE A 84 -28.60 10.72 1.28
CA PHE A 84 -28.14 9.97 0.11
C PHE A 84 -27.29 8.75 0.50
N LEU A 85 -26.39 8.88 1.47
CA LEU A 85 -25.59 7.76 1.95
C LEU A 85 -26.47 6.69 2.63
N LYS A 86 -27.44 7.09 3.44
CA LYS A 86 -28.40 6.17 4.06
C LYS A 86 -29.26 5.43 3.05
N ASP A 87 -29.76 6.14 2.03
CA ASP A 87 -30.57 5.58 0.96
C ASP A 87 -29.78 4.55 0.14
N ASN A 88 -28.45 4.70 0.07
CA ASN A 88 -27.54 3.73 -0.53
C ASN A 88 -27.01 2.68 0.46
N GLY A 89 -27.61 2.56 1.65
CA GLY A 89 -27.38 1.46 2.58
C GLY A 89 -26.21 1.64 3.57
N PHE A 90 -25.64 2.84 3.70
CA PHE A 90 -24.67 3.13 4.76
C PHE A 90 -25.36 3.37 6.10
N LYS A 91 -24.79 2.83 7.18
CA LYS A 91 -25.32 3.04 8.54
C LYS A 91 -24.84 4.38 9.11
N ASN A 92 -25.60 4.92 10.07
CA ASN A 92 -25.20 6.15 10.78
C ASN A 92 -23.83 6.02 11.44
N GLU A 93 -23.52 4.85 11.99
CA GLU A 93 -22.26 4.61 12.71
C GLU A 93 -21.04 4.59 11.77
N GLU A 94 -21.27 4.41 10.47
CA GLU A 94 -20.23 4.41 9.44
C GLU A 94 -19.96 5.81 8.89
N ILE A 95 -20.80 6.80 9.21
CA ILE A 95 -20.72 8.15 8.68
C ILE A 95 -20.25 9.10 9.79
N SER A 96 -19.16 9.82 9.53
CA SER A 96 -18.61 10.82 10.44
C SER A 96 -18.50 12.16 9.73
N THR A 97 -19.03 13.22 10.35
CA THR A 97 -18.97 14.59 9.84
C THR A 97 -17.87 15.36 10.56
N SER A 98 -16.92 15.91 9.81
CA SER A 98 -15.92 16.82 10.39
C SER A 98 -16.50 18.23 10.58
N PRO A 99 -16.04 18.98 11.60
CA PRO A 99 -16.42 20.38 11.76
C PRO A 99 -16.06 21.18 10.49
N PRO A 100 -16.94 22.07 10.00
CA PRO A 100 -16.65 22.89 8.83
C PRO A 100 -15.54 23.90 9.15
N ALA A 101 -14.53 23.98 8.27
CA ALA A 101 -13.54 25.04 8.34
C ALA A 101 -14.10 26.26 7.61
N ILE A 102 -14.38 27.36 8.31
CA ILE A 102 -14.90 28.61 7.72
C ILE A 102 -13.77 29.63 7.67
N VAL A 103 -13.56 30.23 6.50
CA VAL A 103 -12.55 31.26 6.25
C VAL A 103 -13.24 32.57 5.87
N ASP A 104 -12.91 33.66 6.57
CA ASP A 104 -13.30 35.03 6.19
C ASP A 104 -12.21 35.63 5.30
N ARG A 105 -12.48 35.65 3.99
CA ARG A 105 -11.51 36.07 2.98
C ARG A 105 -11.26 37.58 2.94
N GLN A 106 -12.17 38.37 3.51
CA GLN A 106 -11.99 39.82 3.62
C GLN A 106 -11.14 40.20 4.85
N ALA A 107 -11.05 39.30 5.84
CA ALA A 107 -10.24 39.50 7.04
C ALA A 107 -8.80 38.98 6.90
N GLU A 108 -8.51 38.08 5.96
CA GLU A 108 -7.18 37.46 5.81
C GLU A 108 -6.05 38.39 5.31
N GLY A 109 -6.32 39.68 5.09
CA GLY A 109 -5.32 40.77 5.03
C GLY A 109 -4.28 40.76 3.90
N TYR A 110 -4.10 39.64 3.19
CA TYR A 110 -3.02 39.46 2.21
C TYR A 110 -3.44 39.76 0.77
N TYR A 111 -4.75 39.77 0.49
CA TYR A 111 -5.29 39.95 -0.86
C TYR A 111 -6.27 41.12 -0.92
N ASP A 112 -6.31 41.79 -2.08
CA ASP A 112 -7.28 42.83 -2.36
C ASP A 112 -8.70 42.28 -2.22
N ALA A 113 -9.44 42.78 -1.23
CA ALA A 113 -10.80 42.34 -0.90
C ALA A 113 -11.77 42.48 -2.09
N SER A 114 -11.46 43.35 -3.06
CA SER A 114 -12.26 43.53 -4.28
C SER A 114 -12.21 42.34 -5.24
N ARG A 115 -11.24 41.42 -5.09
CA ARG A 115 -11.11 40.21 -5.91
C ARG A 115 -12.01 39.06 -5.48
N TYR A 116 -12.60 39.12 -4.28
CA TYR A 116 -13.45 38.05 -3.76
C TYR A 116 -14.93 38.38 -3.90
N LYS A 117 -15.63 37.60 -4.73
CA LYS A 117 -17.09 37.71 -4.92
C LYS A 117 -17.89 37.31 -3.67
N TYR A 118 -17.33 36.42 -2.84
CA TYR A 118 -17.95 35.91 -1.62
C TYR A 118 -17.00 36.09 -0.43
N ARG A 119 -17.53 36.61 0.68
CA ARG A 119 -16.77 36.90 1.90
C ARG A 119 -16.36 35.64 2.66
N TYR A 120 -17.29 34.73 2.88
CA TYR A 120 -17.06 33.51 3.64
C TYR A 120 -16.98 32.31 2.70
N THR A 121 -15.99 31.47 2.91
CA THR A 121 -15.87 30.18 2.23
C THR A 121 -15.69 29.08 3.24
N THR A 122 -16.16 27.88 2.92
CA THR A 122 -16.00 26.73 3.79
C THR A 122 -15.70 25.46 3.01
N ASP A 123 -14.87 24.63 3.63
CA ASP A 123 -14.60 23.26 3.21
C ASP A 123 -15.21 22.32 4.26
N VAL A 124 -16.15 21.48 3.82
CA VAL A 124 -16.82 20.49 4.66
C VAL A 124 -16.41 19.11 4.22
N VAL A 125 -16.10 18.24 5.18
CA VAL A 125 -15.69 16.85 4.92
C VAL A 125 -16.60 15.88 5.67
N ILE A 126 -17.23 14.99 4.93
CA ILE A 126 -17.99 13.85 5.45
C ILE A 126 -17.21 12.59 5.14
N THR A 127 -16.82 11.84 6.15
CA THR A 127 -16.03 10.61 6.01
C THR A 127 -16.91 9.40 6.24
N VAL A 128 -16.93 8.50 5.25
CA VAL A 128 -17.53 7.17 5.39
C VAL A 128 -16.43 6.17 5.73
N TYR A 129 -16.58 5.48 6.86
CA TYR A 129 -15.73 4.37 7.30
C TYR A 129 -16.58 3.11 7.35
N THR A 130 -16.38 2.19 6.40
CA THR A 130 -17.20 0.98 6.30
C THR A 130 -16.36 -0.25 5.98
N LYS A 131 -16.89 -1.43 6.34
CA LYS A 131 -16.37 -2.72 5.88
C LYS A 131 -16.89 -3.11 4.49
N ASN A 132 -17.93 -2.43 4.00
CA ASN A 132 -18.56 -2.75 2.73
C ASN A 132 -17.91 -1.97 1.57
N VAL A 133 -16.72 -2.41 1.17
CA VAL A 133 -15.93 -1.77 0.11
C VAL A 133 -16.66 -1.73 -1.24
N ASN A 134 -17.45 -2.77 -1.54
CA ASN A 134 -18.19 -2.84 -2.80
C ASN A 134 -19.31 -1.78 -2.86
N ASN A 135 -20.04 -1.59 -1.76
CA ASN A 135 -21.08 -0.57 -1.69
C ASN A 135 -20.54 0.86 -1.86
N VAL A 136 -19.32 1.12 -1.37
CA VAL A 136 -18.63 2.40 -1.62
C VAL A 136 -18.44 2.62 -3.11
N ARG A 137 -17.93 1.63 -3.83
CA ARG A 137 -17.70 1.74 -5.27
C ARG A 137 -18.98 1.95 -6.05
N GLU A 138 -20.05 1.20 -5.74
CA GLU A 138 -21.36 1.37 -6.39
C GLU A 138 -21.99 2.73 -6.09
N THR A 139 -21.79 3.26 -4.87
CA THR A 139 -22.35 4.57 -4.49
C THR A 139 -21.55 5.72 -5.09
N MET A 140 -20.24 5.55 -5.30
CA MET A 140 -19.41 6.54 -5.99
C MET A 140 -19.94 6.86 -7.39
N ASP A 141 -20.43 5.86 -8.13
CA ASP A 141 -21.02 6.06 -9.46
C ASP A 141 -22.32 6.89 -9.40
N LYS A 142 -23.03 6.84 -8.28
CA LYS A 142 -24.28 7.58 -8.05
C LYS A 142 -24.07 9.00 -7.50
N LEU A 143 -22.84 9.39 -7.15
CA LEU A 143 -22.55 10.74 -6.65
C LEU A 143 -23.02 11.86 -7.58
N VAL A 144 -23.09 11.58 -8.88
CA VAL A 144 -23.60 12.53 -9.88
C VAL A 144 -25.02 13.00 -9.53
N ASP A 145 -25.83 12.19 -8.85
CA ASP A 145 -27.17 12.57 -8.42
C ASP A 145 -27.16 13.64 -7.31
N LEU A 146 -26.14 13.65 -6.44
CA LEU A 146 -25.92 14.76 -5.52
C LEU A 146 -25.52 16.04 -6.27
N GLY A 147 -24.81 15.91 -7.40
CA GLY A 147 -24.43 17.03 -8.26
C GLY A 147 -25.66 17.72 -8.86
N LYS A 148 -26.67 16.93 -9.24
CA LYS A 148 -27.97 17.44 -9.71
C LYS A 148 -28.74 18.22 -8.64
N LYS A 149 -28.48 17.95 -7.36
CA LYS A 149 -29.04 18.71 -6.22
C LYS A 149 -28.27 20.00 -5.91
N GLY A 150 -27.25 20.33 -6.71
CA GLY A 150 -26.45 21.56 -6.54
C GLY A 150 -25.32 21.44 -5.53
N ILE A 151 -24.97 20.22 -5.10
CA ILE A 151 -23.80 19.97 -4.24
C ILE A 151 -22.61 19.70 -5.14
N VAL A 152 -21.56 20.51 -5.02
CA VAL A 152 -20.34 20.40 -5.84
C VAL A 152 -19.23 19.83 -4.97
N PHE A 153 -18.60 18.74 -5.45
CA PHE A 153 -17.54 17.98 -4.76
C PHE A 153 -16.17 18.19 -5.40
#